data_AF-A0A7W1CNJ9-F1
#
_entry.id   AF-A0A7W1CNJ9-F1
#
_cell.length_a   1.000
_cell.length_b   1.000
_cell.length_c   1.000
_cell.angle_alpha   90.00
_cell.angle_beta   90.00
_cell.angle_gamma   90.00
#
_symmetry.space_group_name_H-M   'P 1'
#
loop_
_entity.id
_entity.type
_entity.pdbx_description
1 polymer ?
#
loop_
_entity_poly.entity_id
_entity_poly.type
_entity_poly.pdbx_seq_one_letter_code
_entity_poly.pdbx_strand_id
1 'polypeptide(L)'
;MTPRWVERTADLEALVDIVAAEDRYAIDTEFHRERTYYPRLALVQLAWAEEIALVDPLAADPKPLVKLFESPALAVAHAAQQDLDVLTHAVGAV
;
A
#
# COMPACT_ATOMS: atom_id res chain seq x y z
N MET A 1 -4.94 19.10 -3.20
CA MET A 1 -4.01 18.27 -2.41
C MET A 1 -2.91 17.80 -3.34
N THR A 2 -1.64 17.92 -2.97
CA THR A 2 -0.53 17.35 -3.73
C THR A 2 -0.14 16.02 -3.06
N PRO A 3 -0.20 14.88 -3.76
CA PRO A 3 0.12 13.59 -3.15
C PRO A 3 1.62 13.52 -2.79
N ARG A 4 1.93 12.84 -1.68
CA ARG A 4 3.31 12.51 -1.29
C ARG A 4 3.81 11.32 -2.11
N TRP A 5 4.87 11.52 -2.89
CA TRP A 5 5.56 10.42 -3.58
C TRP A 5 6.53 9.71 -2.62
N VAL A 6 6.49 8.38 -2.56
CA VAL A 6 7.32 7.57 -1.67
C VAL A 6 8.10 6.54 -2.48
N GLU A 7 9.40 6.76 -2.63
CA GLU A 7 10.32 5.94 -3.43
C GLU A 7 11.48 5.34 -2.62
N ARG A 8 11.47 5.53 -1.29
CA ARG A 8 12.49 4.99 -0.38
C ARG A 8 11.81 4.20 0.74
N THR A 9 12.33 3.01 1.06
CA THR A 9 11.78 2.15 2.12
C THR A 9 11.67 2.87 3.46
N ALA A 10 12.67 3.67 3.84
CA ALA A 10 12.63 4.43 5.10
C ALA A 10 11.50 5.47 5.15
N ASP A 11 11.13 6.06 4.00
CA ASP A 11 9.99 6.98 3.94
C ASP A 11 8.67 6.23 4.07
N LEU A 12 8.59 5.01 3.53
CA LEU A 12 7.43 4.13 3.68
C LEU A 12 7.28 3.65 5.13
N GLU A 13 8.35 3.27 5.80
CA GLU A 13 8.32 2.88 7.23
C GLU A 13 7.73 4.02 8.08
N ALA A 14 8.25 5.24 7.91
CA ALA A 14 7.75 6.41 8.62
C ALA A 14 6.29 6.75 8.25
N LEU A 15 5.91 6.55 6.98
CA LEU A 15 4.53 6.75 6.53
C LEU A 15 3.59 5.74 7.20
N VAL A 16 3.95 4.46 7.21
CA VAL A 16 3.15 3.39 7.80
C VAL A 16 2.94 3.63 9.30
N ASP A 17 3.94 4.14 10.02
CA ASP A 17 3.80 4.53 11.43
C ASP A 17 2.72 5.59 11.65
N ILE A 18 2.63 6.58 10.74
CA ILE A 18 1.61 7.64 10.77
C ILE A 18 0.24 7.04 10.48
N VAL A 19 0.11 6.31 9.37
CA VAL A 19 -1.18 5.79 8.90
C VAL A 19 -1.75 4.73 9.87
N ALA A 20 -0.90 3.92 10.50
CA ALA A 20 -1.32 2.92 11.49
C ALA A 20 -1.89 3.54 12.77
N ALA A 21 -1.65 4.83 13.03
CA ALA A 21 -2.19 5.54 14.18
C ALA A 21 -3.58 6.17 13.92
N GLU A 22 -4.06 6.12 12.67
CA GLU A 22 -5.37 6.64 12.28
C GLU A 22 -6.49 5.62 12.55
N ASP A 23 -7.74 6.08 12.67
CA ASP A 23 -8.89 5.19 12.86
C ASP A 23 -9.17 4.33 11.60
N ARG A 24 -8.86 4.88 10.42
CA ARG A 24 -9.07 4.22 9.12
C ARG A 24 -8.14 4.79 8.05
N TYR A 25 -7.88 3.99 7.03
CA TYR A 25 -7.18 4.40 5.81
C TYR A 25 -7.81 3.72 4.59
N ALA A 26 -7.67 4.35 3.43
CA ALA A 26 -8.01 3.75 2.15
C ALA A 26 -6.74 3.22 1.46
N ILE A 27 -6.87 2.08 0.80
CA ILE A 27 -5.81 1.46 0.00
C ILE A 27 -6.34 1.03 -1.37
N ASP A 28 -5.53 1.25 -2.39
CA ASP A 28 -5.76 0.84 -3.78
C ASP A 28 -4.41 0.48 -4.41
N THR A 29 -4.41 -0.40 -5.42
CA THR A 29 -3.16 -0.85 -6.05
C THR A 29 -3.22 -0.80 -7.57
N GLU A 30 -2.08 -0.45 -8.18
CA GLU A 30 -1.84 -0.66 -9.61
C GLU A 30 -0.87 -1.81 -9.80
N PHE A 31 -1.15 -2.70 -10.76
CA PHE A 31 -0.30 -3.87 -11.01
C PHE A 31 -0.35 -4.31 -12.48
N HIS A 32 0.71 -5.00 -12.91
CA HIS A 32 0.78 -5.62 -14.24
C HIS A 32 0.61 -7.13 -14.14
N ARG A 33 -0.26 -7.70 -14.99
CA ARG A 33 -0.44 -9.17 -15.14
C ARG A 33 0.18 -9.74 -16.40
N GLU A 34 0.58 -8.88 -17.33
CA GLU A 34 1.02 -9.34 -18.64
C GLU A 34 2.34 -10.11 -18.52
N ARG A 35 2.37 -11.32 -19.06
CA ARG A 35 3.58 -12.14 -19.22
C ARG A 35 4.24 -12.57 -17.90
N THR A 36 3.52 -12.50 -16.78
CA THR A 36 3.99 -12.94 -15.46
C THR A 36 3.02 -13.96 -14.85
N TYR A 37 3.54 -14.91 -14.07
CA TYR A 37 2.70 -15.88 -13.36
C TYR A 37 1.96 -15.22 -12.19
N TYR A 38 2.64 -14.35 -11.44
CA TYR A 38 2.04 -13.52 -10.40
C TYR A 38 1.91 -12.06 -10.87
N PRO A 39 0.86 -11.33 -10.46
CA PRO A 39 0.77 -9.89 -10.68
C PRO A 39 1.96 -9.18 -10.06
N ARG A 40 2.54 -8.22 -10.78
CA ARG A 40 3.61 -7.36 -10.26
C ARG A 40 3.02 -6.06 -9.79
N LEU A 41 3.13 -5.80 -8.48
CA LEU A 41 2.75 -4.53 -7.86
C LEU A 41 3.55 -3.38 -8.51
N ALA A 42 2.86 -2.34 -8.95
CA ALA A 42 3.40 -1.21 -9.68
C ALA A 42 3.17 0.13 -8.96
N LEU A 43 2.11 0.23 -8.16
CA LEU A 43 1.86 1.37 -7.28
C LEU A 43 0.98 0.91 -6.11
N VAL A 44 1.16 1.55 -4.96
CA VAL A 44 0.19 1.50 -3.86
C VAL A 44 -0.26 2.92 -3.55
N GLN A 45 -1.57 3.14 -3.54
CA GLN A 45 -2.18 4.39 -3.14
C GLN A 45 -2.67 4.25 -1.69
N LEU A 46 -2.30 5.20 -0.83
CA LEU A 46 -2.82 5.31 0.52
C LEU A 46 -3.49 6.67 0.69
N ALA A 47 -4.64 6.68 1.34
CA ALA A 47 -5.29 7.92 1.78
C ALA A 47 -5.74 7.79 3.23
N TRP A 48 -5.48 8.81 4.03
CA TRP A 48 -5.86 8.88 5.44
C TRP A 48 -6.08 10.34 5.81
N ALA A 49 -7.01 10.62 6.73
CA ALA A 49 -7.45 11.98 7.03
C ALA A 49 -7.71 12.79 5.72
N GLU A 50 -6.94 13.85 5.47
CA GLU A 50 -6.97 14.60 4.21
C GLU A 50 -5.75 14.32 3.31
N GLU A 51 -4.78 13.51 3.76
CA GLU A 51 -3.51 13.24 3.10
C GLU A 51 -3.58 12.07 2.10
N ILE A 52 -2.69 12.09 1.10
CA ILE A 52 -2.55 11.04 0.09
C ILE A 52 -1.07 10.72 -0.12
N ALA A 53 -0.72 9.45 -0.18
CA ALA A 53 0.59 8.97 -0.60
C ALA A 53 0.50 8.01 -1.78
N LEU A 54 1.47 8.12 -2.68
CA LEU A 54 1.71 7.21 -3.79
C LEU A 54 3.05 6.52 -3.54
N VAL A 55 3.01 5.23 -3.23
CA VAL A 55 4.18 4.41 -2.93
C VAL A 55 4.61 3.69 -4.19
N ASP A 56 5.86 3.90 -4.59
CA ASP A 56 6.50 3.20 -5.71
C ASP A 56 7.18 1.90 -5.21
N PRO A 57 6.55 0.73 -5.41
CA PRO A 57 7.08 -0.57 -5.00
C PRO A 57 8.24 -1.05 -5.89
N LEU A 58 8.55 -0.37 -6.99
CA LEU A 58 9.70 -0.66 -7.84
C LEU A 58 10.97 0.01 -7.31
N ALA A 59 10.82 1.10 -6.54
CA ALA A 59 11.90 1.85 -5.92
C ALA A 59 12.07 1.54 -4.41
N ALA A 60 10.97 1.26 -3.70
CA ALA A 60 10.96 0.92 -2.28
C ALA A 60 10.48 -0.52 -2.03
N ASP A 61 10.95 -1.14 -0.95
CA ASP A 61 10.42 -2.43 -0.48
C ASP A 61 9.00 -2.21 0.08
N PRO A 62 7.93 -2.85 -0.45
CA PRO A 62 6.57 -2.66 0.02
C PRO A 62 6.25 -3.42 1.32
N LYS A 63 7.13 -4.30 1.82
CA LYS A 63 6.89 -5.10 3.03
C LYS A 63 6.50 -4.32 4.29
N PRO A 64 6.97 -3.08 4.55
CA PRO A 64 6.51 -2.31 5.70
C PRO A 64 4.99 -2.13 5.76
N LEU A 65 4.27 -2.24 4.63
CA LEU A 65 2.80 -2.22 4.59
C LEU A 65 2.15 -3.31 5.47
N VAL A 66 2.85 -4.42 5.79
CA VAL A 66 2.40 -5.43 6.78
C VAL A 66 1.86 -4.78 8.04
N LYS A 67 2.54 -3.75 8.55
CA LYS A 67 2.16 -3.08 9.79
C LYS A 67 0.79 -2.37 9.70
N LEU A 68 0.35 -1.96 8.51
CA LEU A 68 -1.00 -1.42 8.32
C LEU A 68 -2.07 -2.50 8.45
N PHE A 69 -1.83 -3.69 7.90
CA PHE A 69 -2.76 -4.83 7.99
C PHE A 69 -2.80 -5.44 9.39
N GLU A 70 -1.71 -5.35 10.15
CA GLU A 70 -1.66 -5.77 11.56
C GLU A 70 -2.18 -4.70 12.54
N SER A 71 -2.38 -3.46 12.07
CA SER A 71 -2.87 -2.36 12.91
C SER A 71 -4.37 -2.49 13.22
N PRO A 72 -4.87 -1.85 14.29
CA PRO A 72 -6.31 -1.80 14.55
C PRO A 72 -7.07 -0.85 13.60
N ALA A 73 -6.37 -0.12 12.71
CA ALA A 73 -6.99 0.83 11.79
C ALA A 73 -7.83 0.12 10.72
N LEU A 74 -9.00 0.66 10.42
CA LEU A 74 -9.89 0.08 9.40
C LEU A 74 -9.32 0.33 7.99
N ALA A 75 -8.92 -0.74 7.31
CA ALA A 75 -8.56 -0.72 5.89
C ALA A 75 -9.82 -0.65 5.02
N VAL A 76 -9.91 0.36 4.15
CA VAL A 76 -11.00 0.57 3.20
C VAL A 76 -10.48 0.38 1.77
N ALA A 77 -11.07 -0.55 1.04
CA ALA A 77 -10.76 -0.77 -0.37
C ALA A 77 -12.05 -1.01 -1.16
N HIS A 78 -12.02 -0.76 -2.47
CA HIS A 78 -13.17 -0.95 -3.35
C HIS A 78 -12.87 -2.03 -4.38
N ALA A 79 -13.77 -3.00 -4.55
CA ALA A 79 -13.60 -4.11 -5.50
C ALA A 79 -12.26 -4.88 -5.32
N ALA A 80 -11.80 -5.01 -4.07
CA ALA A 80 -10.44 -5.36 -3.68
C ALA A 80 -9.98 -6.80 -3.95
N GLN A 81 -10.77 -7.63 -4.64
CA GLN A 81 -10.44 -9.05 -4.82
C GLN A 81 -9.06 -9.24 -5.46
N GLN A 82 -8.69 -8.35 -6.38
CA GLN A 82 -7.42 -8.40 -7.10
C GLN A 82 -6.27 -7.77 -6.31
N ASP A 83 -6.57 -6.71 -5.56
CA ASP A 83 -5.64 -6.06 -4.65
C ASP A 83 -5.16 -7.03 -3.57
N LEU A 84 -6.08 -7.83 -3.01
CA LEU A 84 -5.76 -8.84 -2.01
C LEU A 84 -4.76 -9.88 -2.55
N ASP A 85 -4.93 -10.34 -3.79
CA ASP A 85 -4.02 -11.30 -4.41
C ASP A 85 -2.61 -10.71 -4.62
N VAL A 86 -2.52 -9.47 -5.12
CA VAL A 86 -1.23 -8.82 -5.36
C VAL A 86 -0.52 -8.43 -4.06
N LEU A 87 -1.26 -7.95 -3.05
CA LEU A 87 -0.71 -7.62 -1.73
C LEU A 87 -0.24 -8.88 -0.99
N THR A 88 -1.01 -9.97 -1.03
CA THR A 88 -0.57 -11.26 -0.46
C THR A 88 0.75 -11.72 -1.07
N HIS A 89 0.95 -11.51 -2.38
CA HIS A 89 2.18 -11.91 -3.05
C HIS A 89 3.36 -10.95 -2.82
N ALA A 90 3.13 -9.64 -2.93
CA ALA A 90 4.18 -8.63 -2.90
C ALA A 90 4.56 -8.21 -1.47
N VAL A 91 3.58 -8.15 -0.56
CA VAL A 91 3.74 -7.71 0.84
C VAL A 91 3.81 -8.91 1.78
N GLY A 92 3.04 -9.97 1.51
CA GLY A 92 2.97 -11.15 2.37
C GLY A 92 1.90 -11.08 3.47
N ALA A 93 1.04 -10.07 3.45
CA ALA A 93 -0.06 -9.88 4.39
C ALA A 93 -1.23 -9.13 3.73
N VAL A 94 -2.44 -9.44 4.20
CA VAL A 94 -3.73 -8.76 3.96
C VAL A 94 -4.66 -8.96 5.15
#